data_AF-A0A526YT51-F1
#
_entry.id   AF-A0A526YT51-F1
#
_cell.length_a   1.000
_cell.length_b   1.000
_cell.length_c   1.000
_cell.angle_alpha   90.00
_cell.angle_beta   90.00
_cell.angle_gamma   90.00
#
_symmetry.space_group_name_H-M   'P 1'
#
loop_
_entity.id
_entity.type
_entity.pdbx_description
1 polymer ?
#
loop_
_entity_poly.entity_id
_entity_poly.type
_entity_poly.pdbx_seq_one_letter_code
_entity_poly.pdbx_strand_id
1 'polypeptide(L)' 'HPILINRPIVVTPLGTMLARPSETVLDILPNPEIGPFTKEDGEVVIDEQGKRVA' A
#
# COMPACT_ATOMS: atom_id res chain seq x y z
N HIS A 1 -23.47 -1.76 -12.12
CA HIS A 1 -23.11 -0.65 -11.21
C HIS A 1 -21.69 -0.84 -10.66
N PRO A 2 -20.63 -0.38 -11.35
CA PRO A 2 -19.23 -0.56 -10.90
C PRO A 2 -18.90 0.10 -9.55
N ILE A 3 -19.67 1.15 -9.18
CA ILE A 3 -19.52 1.87 -7.92
C ILE A 3 -19.69 0.99 -6.67
N LEU A 4 -20.28 -0.20 -6.82
CA LEU A 4 -20.44 -1.16 -5.72
C LEU A 4 -19.14 -1.86 -5.33
N ILE A 5 -18.09 -1.78 -6.16
CA ILE A 5 -16.81 -2.45 -5.91
C ILE A 5 -15.94 -1.55 -5.03
N ASN A 6 -15.58 -2.03 -3.84
CA ASN A 6 -14.60 -1.37 -2.97
C ASN A 6 -13.23 -1.28 -3.66
N ARG A 7 -12.50 -0.18 -3.42
CA ARG A 7 -11.28 0.19 -4.16
C ARG A 7 -10.15 0.71 -3.26
N PRO A 8 -8.86 0.54 -3.64
CA PRO A 8 -8.38 -0.15 -4.83
C PRO A 8 -8.19 -1.66 -4.63
N ILE A 9 -8.43 -2.43 -5.70
CA ILE A 9 -8.02 -3.84 -5.79
C ILE A 9 -6.68 -3.86 -6.53
N VAL A 10 -5.67 -4.49 -5.94
CA VAL A 10 -4.31 -4.56 -6.49
C VAL A 10 -3.96 -6.01 -6.79
N VAL A 11 -3.39 -6.24 -7.98
CA VAL A 11 -2.94 -7.54 -8.46
C VAL A 11 -1.45 -7.45 -8.76
N THR A 12 -0.66 -8.37 -8.21
CA THR A 12 0.77 -8.53 -8.48
C THR A 12 1.10 -10.01 -8.68
N PRO A 13 2.33 -10.37 -9.11
CA PRO A 13 2.75 -11.77 -9.14
C PRO A 13 2.75 -12.47 -7.76
N LEU A 14 2.79 -11.69 -6.67
CA LEU A 14 2.82 -12.22 -5.30
C LEU A 14 1.43 -12.44 -4.71
N GLY A 15 0.38 -11.83 -5.29
CA GLY A 15 -0.98 -12.00 -4.79
C GLY A 15 -1.98 -10.98 -5.32
N THR A 16 -3.17 -10.97 -4.71
CA THR A 16 -4.23 -10.01 -5.01
C THR A 16 -4.92 -9.60 -3.71
N MET A 17 -5.20 -8.31 -3.54
CA MET A 17 -5.85 -7.81 -2.34
C MET A 17 -6.70 -6.56 -2.59
N LEU A 18 -7.64 -6.31 -1.68
CA LEU A 18 -8.28 -5.00 -1.50
C LEU A 18 -7.41 -4.16 -0.56
N ALA A 19 -6.67 -3.18 -1.08
CA ALA A 19 -5.70 -2.42 -0.30
C ALA A 19 -6.38 -1.35 0.56
N ARG A 20 -7.02 -1.81 1.64
CA ARG A 20 -7.74 -1.01 2.64
C ARG A 20 -7.29 -1.49 4.03
N PRO A 21 -6.41 -0.76 4.73
CA PRO A 21 -5.84 0.55 4.38
C PRO A 21 -4.78 0.48 3.26
N SER A 22 -4.38 1.61 2.67
CA SER A 22 -3.63 1.66 1.40
C SER A 22 -2.24 1.02 1.48
N GLU A 23 -1.57 1.15 2.61
CA GLU A 23 -0.26 0.59 2.93
C GLU A 23 -0.21 -0.95 2.93
N THR A 24 -1.36 -1.62 3.02
CA THR A 24 -1.41 -3.08 2.93
C THR A 24 -0.90 -3.59 1.57
N VAL A 25 -0.92 -2.74 0.54
CA VAL A 25 -0.35 -3.06 -0.77
C VAL A 25 1.14 -3.44 -0.70
N LEU A 26 1.88 -2.89 0.27
CA LEU A 26 3.33 -3.10 0.42
C LEU A 26 3.67 -4.58 0.65
N ASP A 27 2.72 -5.37 1.15
CA ASP A 27 2.92 -6.80 1.45
C ASP A 27 2.94 -7.66 0.17
N ILE A 28 2.37 -7.17 -0.93
CA ILE A 28 2.30 -7.88 -2.21
C ILE A 28 3.11 -7.22 -3.32
N LEU A 29 3.83 -6.13 -3.06
CA LEU A 29 4.69 -5.51 -4.07
C LEU A 29 5.95 -6.35 -4.30
N PRO A 30 6.34 -6.64 -5.57
CA PRO A 30 7.57 -7.36 -5.88
C PRO A 30 8.84 -6.57 -5.52
N ASN A 31 8.72 -5.24 -5.42
CA ASN A 31 9.77 -4.36 -4.89
C ASN A 31 9.21 -3.58 -3.69
N PRO A 32 9.32 -4.10 -2.47
CA PRO A 32 8.77 -3.45 -1.27
C PRO A 32 9.62 -2.27 -0.78
N GLU A 33 10.90 -2.21 -1.17
CA GLU A 33 11.84 -1.15 -0.76
C GLU A 33 11.71 0.09 -1.66
N ILE A 34 10.59 0.81 -1.52
CA ILE A 34 10.29 2.02 -2.29
C ILE A 34 10.89 3.30 -1.69
N GLY A 35 11.57 3.20 -0.55
CA GLY A 35 12.06 4.33 0.23
C GLY A 35 10.97 4.94 1.14
N PRO A 36 11.23 6.14 1.69
CA PRO A 36 10.29 6.83 2.58
C PRO A 36 8.94 7.07 1.88
N PHE A 37 7.84 6.81 2.60
CA PHE A 37 6.50 6.90 2.05
C PHE A 37 5.55 7.56 3.05
N THR A 38 5.01 8.70 2.66
CA THR A 38 4.05 9.50 3.42
C THR A 38 2.77 9.63 2.61
N LYS A 39 1.63 9.32 3.22
CA LYS A 39 0.30 9.45 2.61
C LYS A 39 -0.08 10.92 2.43
N GLU A 40 -1.13 11.17 1.66
CA GLU A 40 -1.62 12.52 1.35
C GLU A 40 -2.10 13.29 2.60
N ASP A 41 -2.57 12.58 3.62
CA ASP A 41 -2.99 13.15 4.91
C ASP A 41 -1.83 13.42 5.87
N GLY A 42 -0.59 13.14 5.45
CA GLY A 42 0.63 13.32 6.25
C GLY A 42 0.99 12.12 7.12
N GLU A 43 0.23 11.02 7.07
CA GLU A 43 0.60 9.79 7.76
C GLU A 43 1.87 9.18 7.16
N VAL A 44 2.92 9.08 7.96
CA VAL A 44 4.16 8.40 7.56
C VAL A 44 3.94 6.90 7.68
N VAL A 45 4.21 6.15 6.61
CA VAL A 45 4.10 4.68 6.57
C VAL A 45 5.49 4.05 6.59
N ILE A 46 6.42 4.60 5.82
CA ILE A 46 7.83 4.22 5.80
C ILE A 46 8.64 5.46 6.13
N ASP A 47 9.47 5.38 7.18
CA ASP A 47 10.33 6.49 7.61
C ASP A 47 11.60 6.64 6.74
N GLU A 48 12.40 7.68 7.04
CA GLU A 48 13.68 7.97 6.36
C GLU A 48 14.71 6.84 6.46
N GLN A 49 14.54 5.95 7.45
CA GLN A 49 15.39 4.79 7.66
C GLN A 49 14.85 3.52 6.97
N GLY A 50 13.74 3.63 6.23
CA GLY A 50 13.10 2.52 5.53
C GLY A 50 12.28 1.61 6.45
N LYS A 51 12.03 2.01 7.70
CA LYS A 51 11.26 1.22 8.66
C LYS A 51 9.77 1.56 8.54
N ARG A 52 8.94 0.52 8.60
CA ARG A 52 7.48 0.65 8.66
C ARG A 52 7.06 1.16 10.04
N VAL A 53 6.30 2.25 10.06
CA VAL A 53 5.84 2.92 11.28
C VAL A 53 4.31 2.92 11.43
N ALA A 54 3.58 2.49 10.39
CA ALA A 54 2.13 2.28 10.36
C ALA A 54 1.76 0.87 9.85
#